data_AF-A0A5K3G333-F1
#
_entry.id   AF-A0A5K3G333-F1
#
_cell.length_a   1.000
_cell.length_b   1.000
_cell.length_c   1.000
_cell.angle_alpha   90.00
_cell.angle_beta   90.00
_cell.angle_gamma   90.00
#
_symmetry.space_group_name_H-M   'P 1'
#
loop_
_entity.id
_entity.type
_entity.pdbx_description
1 polymer ?
#
loop_
_entity_poly.entity_id
_entity_poly.type
_entity_poly.pdbx_seq_one_letter_code
_entity_poly.pdbx_strand_id
1 'polypeptide(L)'
;MSIPIFQRVESDWHHVPLHWGRVLFAKWKGSLYKLVWIDLTLYLFCYYVINLTYRFLLPPSQKRTFEDVVRFCEGMKGNIPVSFLLGFFVSGVIGRWYQMYMYIPWMNHIAYATMSYVNCADKAVSREIRISLMRYLNLAWILLMRRISDQIADRFKQLEDEPAWEGTDGFCPSKICRLRQLSNRSRVKRHPWSISQFQNNQHSVNRTPRTPFDGGLTSAYRQTMMADESPGLALHDVGEMDMFLAFEGEDEWSIRKTLQEFNKDPKIRETFGKIITESEIKAFEAIAQYYFKQTRQRYLPEYWVPLQWAVRLVQKAGLHGNLPDPRMIGYMFKEIGDFRHQLQTLEVYSSIMMPLVYTQVVIIAVYSYFGCEILASQFLEMPKVKGEAVVDFFIPVFSIFYFLFLMGWLKVGIVPTVP
;
A
#
# COMPACT_ATOMS: atom_id res chain seq x y z
N MET A 1 8.20 34.65 9.41
CA MET A 1 9.55 34.05 9.41
C MET A 1 9.56 33.00 8.31
N SER A 2 10.02 33.42 7.14
CA SER A 2 9.84 32.74 5.86
C SER A 2 10.86 31.61 5.72
N ILE A 3 10.39 30.42 5.35
CA ILE A 3 11.18 29.19 5.30
C ILE A 3 12.11 29.24 4.07
N PRO A 4 13.44 29.01 4.20
CA PRO A 4 14.43 29.18 3.12
C PRO A 4 14.37 28.14 1.98
N ILE A 5 13.37 27.26 1.96
CA ILE A 5 13.28 26.13 1.01
C ILE A 5 12.67 26.59 -0.32
N PHE A 6 11.86 27.64 -0.32
CA PHE A 6 11.16 28.10 -1.53
C PHE A 6 12.02 29.00 -2.43
N GLN A 7 12.98 29.74 -1.88
CA GLN A 7 13.87 30.60 -2.68
C GLN A 7 14.93 29.84 -3.50
N ARG A 8 15.14 28.55 -3.24
CA ARG A 8 16.07 27.71 -4.04
C ARG A 8 15.40 27.05 -5.25
N VAL A 9 14.09 27.20 -5.43
CA VAL A 9 13.36 26.62 -6.57
C VAL A 9 13.04 27.64 -7.66
N GLU A 10 13.03 28.94 -7.34
CA GLU A 10 12.67 30.01 -8.29
C GLU A 10 13.84 30.43 -9.20
N SER A 11 15.10 30.26 -8.79
CA SER A 11 16.27 30.77 -9.53
C SER A 11 16.76 29.89 -10.67
N ASP A 12 16.28 28.64 -10.77
CA ASP A 12 16.83 27.63 -11.69
C ASP A 12 16.09 27.56 -13.05
N TRP A 13 15.08 28.41 -13.27
CA TRP A 13 14.23 28.36 -14.47
C TRP A 13 14.82 29.04 -15.71
N HIS A 14 15.95 29.73 -15.60
CA HIS A 14 16.54 30.47 -16.74
C HIS A 14 17.56 29.70 -17.59
N HIS A 15 17.85 28.43 -17.27
CA HIS A 15 18.76 27.58 -18.07
C HIS A 15 18.19 26.16 -18.29
N VAL A 16 17.12 26.06 -19.08
CA VAL A 16 16.47 24.77 -19.38
C VAL A 16 16.66 24.43 -20.87
N PRO A 17 17.68 23.62 -21.21
CA PRO A 17 17.40 22.54 -22.16
C PRO A 17 17.99 21.17 -21.78
N LEU A 18 18.87 21.05 -20.77
CA LEU A 18 19.65 19.82 -20.52
C LEU A 18 19.28 19.03 -19.25
N HIS A 19 18.28 19.47 -18.48
CA HIS A 19 17.97 18.85 -17.19
C HIS A 19 17.24 17.49 -17.30
N TRP A 20 16.44 17.29 -18.35
CA TRP A 20 15.68 16.05 -18.56
C TRP A 20 16.58 14.85 -18.82
N GLY A 21 17.63 15.00 -19.64
CA GLY A 21 18.58 13.92 -19.93
C GLY A 21 19.32 13.43 -18.68
N ARG A 22 19.74 14.35 -17.81
CA ARG A 22 20.39 13.98 -16.54
C ARG A 22 19.44 13.27 -15.57
N VAL A 23 18.17 13.66 -15.51
CA VAL A 23 17.17 12.99 -14.66
C VAL A 23 16.86 11.58 -15.19
N LEU A 24 16.78 11.41 -16.51
CA LEU A 24 16.58 10.12 -17.17
C LEU A 24 17.70 9.13 -16.85
N PHE A 25 18.97 9.53 -17.03
CA PHE A 25 20.10 8.60 -16.94
C PHE A 25 20.74 8.48 -15.55
N ALA A 26 20.65 9.49 -14.67
CA ALA A 26 21.45 9.54 -13.44
C ALA A 26 20.74 9.07 -12.16
N LYS A 27 19.41 8.94 -12.14
CA LYS A 27 18.68 8.47 -10.96
C LYS A 27 18.28 7.00 -11.14
N TRP A 28 18.79 6.10 -10.30
CA TRP A 28 18.38 4.69 -10.30
C TRP A 28 17.17 4.42 -9.39
N LYS A 29 17.04 5.17 -8.28
CA LYS A 29 15.89 5.08 -7.38
C LYS A 29 14.69 5.80 -7.98
N GLY A 30 13.60 5.06 -8.19
CA GLY A 30 12.36 5.60 -8.76
C GLY A 30 12.39 5.85 -10.28
N SER A 31 13.42 5.36 -10.97
CA SER A 31 13.52 5.52 -12.42
C SER A 31 12.78 4.45 -13.21
N LEU A 32 12.31 4.85 -14.39
CA LEU A 32 11.64 4.03 -15.37
C LEU A 32 12.42 2.74 -15.67
N TYR A 33 13.74 2.83 -15.76
CA TYR A 33 14.59 1.69 -16.08
C TYR A 33 14.50 0.58 -15.02
N LYS A 34 14.49 0.94 -13.73
CA LYS A 34 14.33 -0.03 -12.64
C LYS A 34 12.95 -0.71 -12.66
N LEU A 35 11.95 -0.06 -13.23
CA LEU A 35 10.58 -0.54 -13.28
C LEU A 35 10.27 -1.41 -14.51
N VAL A 36 11.00 -1.19 -15.61
CA VAL A 36 10.74 -1.80 -16.93
C VAL A 36 11.80 -2.83 -17.34
N TRP A 37 12.98 -2.88 -16.69
CA TRP A 37 14.09 -3.74 -17.15
C TRP A 37 13.73 -5.22 -17.28
N ILE A 38 12.96 -5.80 -16.36
CA ILE A 38 12.55 -7.22 -16.42
C ILE A 38 11.70 -7.45 -17.68
N ASP A 39 10.72 -6.58 -17.91
CA ASP A 39 9.82 -6.68 -19.05
C ASP A 39 10.58 -6.47 -20.37
N LEU A 40 11.54 -5.53 -20.38
CA LEU A 40 12.39 -5.27 -21.54
C LEU A 40 13.31 -6.46 -21.85
N THR A 41 13.93 -7.06 -20.83
CA THR A 41 14.77 -8.25 -21.01
C THR A 41 13.95 -9.41 -21.56
N LEU A 42 12.73 -9.62 -21.06
CA LEU A 42 11.81 -10.64 -21.58
C LEU A 42 11.40 -10.36 -23.04
N TYR A 43 11.04 -9.11 -23.34
CA TYR A 43 10.70 -8.67 -24.70
C TYR A 43 11.84 -8.94 -25.69
N LEU A 44 13.07 -8.53 -25.34
CA LEU A 44 14.25 -8.75 -26.16
C LEU A 44 14.59 -10.25 -26.29
N PHE A 45 14.46 -11.01 -25.22
CA PHE A 45 14.66 -12.46 -25.26
C PHE A 45 13.71 -13.13 -26.26
N CYS A 46 12.40 -12.84 -26.17
CA CYS A 46 11.42 -13.37 -27.12
C CYS A 46 11.70 -12.92 -28.56
N TYR A 47 12.05 -11.65 -28.75
CA TYR A 47 12.41 -11.10 -30.07
C TYR A 47 13.57 -11.88 -30.70
N TYR A 48 14.67 -12.08 -29.96
CA TYR A 48 15.84 -12.80 -30.47
C TYR A 48 15.57 -14.29 -30.66
N VAL A 49 14.77 -14.93 -29.81
CA VAL A 49 14.37 -16.33 -30.00
C VAL A 49 13.60 -16.49 -31.32
N ILE A 50 12.63 -15.63 -31.59
CA ILE A 50 11.87 -15.65 -32.87
C ILE A 50 12.81 -15.38 -34.05
N ASN A 51 13.69 -14.38 -33.93
CA ASN A 51 14.63 -14.03 -34.98
C ASN A 51 15.60 -15.17 -35.33
N LEU A 52 16.19 -15.80 -34.32
CA LEU A 52 17.08 -16.97 -34.48
C LEU A 52 16.33 -18.17 -35.07
N THR A 53 15.08 -18.36 -34.67
CA THR A 53 14.22 -19.43 -35.20
C THR A 53 13.95 -19.22 -36.69
N TYR A 54 13.59 -18.00 -37.11
CA TYR A 54 13.40 -17.65 -38.52
C TYR A 54 14.68 -17.84 -39.35
N ARG A 55 15.85 -17.45 -38.82
CA ARG A 55 17.13 -17.50 -39.55
C ARG A 55 17.70 -18.93 -39.67
N PHE A 56 17.69 -19.70 -38.59
CA PHE A 56 18.44 -20.96 -38.50
C PHE A 56 17.57 -22.23 -38.51
N LEU A 57 16.30 -22.14 -38.11
CA LEU A 57 15.43 -23.32 -37.97
C LEU A 57 14.41 -23.46 -39.10
N LEU A 58 13.87 -22.34 -39.63
CA LEU A 58 12.77 -22.40 -40.57
C LEU A 58 13.22 -22.75 -42.01
N PRO A 59 12.64 -23.80 -42.64
CA PRO A 59 12.83 -24.10 -44.05
C PRO A 59 12.14 -23.06 -44.96
N PRO A 60 12.53 -22.97 -46.25
CA PRO A 60 12.06 -21.92 -47.16
C PRO A 60 10.54 -21.84 -47.34
N SER A 61 9.84 -22.96 -47.25
CA SER A 61 8.37 -23.00 -47.32
C SER A 61 7.72 -22.36 -46.09
N GLN A 62 8.25 -22.63 -44.89
CA GLN A 62 7.74 -22.07 -43.63
C GLN A 62 8.11 -20.59 -43.47
N LYS A 63 9.26 -20.15 -44.02
CA LYS A 63 9.65 -18.73 -44.04
C LYS A 63 8.60 -17.85 -44.72
N ARG A 64 8.03 -18.30 -45.84
CA ARG A 64 6.94 -17.57 -46.55
C ARG A 64 5.68 -17.43 -45.69
N THR A 65 5.27 -18.51 -45.04
CA THR A 65 4.12 -18.46 -44.10
C THR A 65 4.40 -17.53 -42.92
N PHE A 66 5.64 -17.50 -42.42
CA PHE A 66 6.04 -16.58 -41.37
C PHE A 66 5.99 -15.12 -41.85
N GLU A 67 6.46 -14.82 -43.06
CA GLU A 67 6.36 -13.49 -43.67
C GLU A 67 4.90 -13.01 -43.77
N ASP A 68 3.97 -13.90 -44.11
CA ASP A 68 2.54 -13.59 -44.14
C ASP A 68 1.99 -13.29 -42.73
N VAL A 69 2.42 -14.03 -41.70
CA VAL A 69 2.08 -13.77 -40.30
C VAL A 69 2.61 -12.41 -39.84
N VAL A 70 3.85 -12.06 -40.19
CA VAL A 70 4.46 -10.76 -39.86
C VAL A 70 3.64 -9.61 -40.46
N ARG A 71 3.26 -9.71 -41.74
CA ARG A 71 2.40 -8.72 -42.40
C ARG A 71 1.02 -8.61 -41.77
N PHE A 72 0.43 -9.73 -41.37
CA PHE A 72 -0.85 -9.74 -40.65
C PHE A 72 -0.73 -9.00 -39.30
N CYS A 73 0.32 -9.27 -38.53
CA CYS A 73 0.57 -8.61 -37.25
C CYS A 73 0.81 -7.10 -37.41
N GLU A 74 1.49 -6.67 -38.48
CA GLU A 74 1.70 -5.25 -38.79
C GLU A 74 0.36 -4.53 -39.06
N GLY A 75 -0.53 -5.13 -39.85
CA GLY A 75 -1.87 -4.61 -40.09
C GLY A 75 -2.74 -4.56 -38.82
N MET A 76 -2.66 -5.59 -37.98
CA MET A 76 -3.44 -5.65 -36.74
C MET A 76 -2.96 -4.65 -35.68
N LYS A 77 -1.63 -4.45 -35.57
CA LYS A 77 -1.01 -3.46 -34.68
C LYS A 77 -1.52 -2.03 -34.96
N GLY A 78 -1.64 -1.66 -36.24
CA GLY A 78 -2.12 -0.34 -36.66
C GLY A 78 -3.54 -0.01 -36.21
N ASN A 79 -4.36 -1.03 -35.95
CA ASN A 79 -5.76 -0.88 -35.56
C ASN A 79 -5.97 -0.68 -34.04
N ILE A 80 -4.95 -0.91 -33.20
CA ILE A 80 -5.10 -0.82 -31.74
C ILE A 80 -4.73 0.60 -31.27
N PRO A 81 -5.69 1.42 -30.79
CA PRO A 81 -5.42 2.79 -30.34
C PRO A 81 -4.84 2.81 -28.91
N VAL A 82 -3.68 2.18 -28.71
CA VAL A 82 -3.07 1.98 -27.38
C VAL A 82 -2.82 3.32 -26.69
N SER A 83 -2.29 4.31 -27.39
CA SER A 83 -1.97 5.62 -26.81
C SER A 83 -3.21 6.34 -26.26
N PHE A 84 -4.36 6.20 -26.92
CA PHE A 84 -5.63 6.78 -26.46
C PHE A 84 -6.09 6.08 -25.17
N LEU A 85 -6.21 4.74 -25.21
CA LEU A 85 -6.62 3.94 -24.04
C LEU A 85 -5.71 4.18 -22.83
N LEU A 86 -4.40 4.22 -23.06
CA LEU A 86 -3.40 4.44 -22.04
C LEU A 86 -3.47 5.85 -21.45
N GLY A 87 -3.72 6.86 -22.29
CA GLY A 87 -3.93 8.24 -21.86
C GLY A 87 -5.12 8.40 -20.92
N PHE A 88 -6.28 7.84 -21.27
CA PHE A 88 -7.46 7.85 -20.39
C PHE A 88 -7.21 7.11 -19.08
N PHE A 89 -6.58 5.93 -19.15
CA PHE A 89 -6.24 5.15 -17.97
C PHE A 89 -5.34 5.94 -17.02
N VAL A 90 -4.19 6.40 -17.51
CA VAL A 90 -3.18 7.07 -16.70
C VAL A 90 -3.71 8.40 -16.13
N SER A 91 -4.47 9.16 -16.92
CA SER A 91 -5.14 10.38 -16.43
C SER A 91 -6.11 10.08 -15.28
N GLY A 92 -6.92 9.02 -15.40
CA GLY A 92 -7.83 8.58 -14.34
C GLY A 92 -7.08 8.16 -13.06
N VAL A 93 -6.01 7.37 -13.19
CA VAL A 93 -5.22 6.93 -12.04
C VAL A 93 -4.56 8.12 -11.35
N ILE A 94 -3.88 8.99 -12.10
CA ILE A 94 -3.16 10.15 -11.56
C ILE A 94 -4.15 11.11 -10.89
N GLY A 95 -5.31 11.35 -11.51
CA GLY A 95 -6.35 12.19 -10.93
C GLY A 95 -6.82 11.67 -9.57
N ARG A 96 -7.06 10.36 -9.46
CA ARG A 96 -7.46 9.73 -8.20
C ARG A 96 -6.34 9.75 -7.16
N TRP A 97 -5.10 9.44 -7.55
CA TRP A 97 -3.94 9.52 -6.67
C TRP A 97 -3.75 10.95 -6.13
N TYR A 98 -3.90 11.95 -7.00
CA TYR A 98 -3.79 13.35 -6.61
C TYR A 98 -4.91 13.77 -5.64
N GLN A 99 -6.15 13.31 -5.88
CA GLN A 99 -7.24 13.51 -4.92
C GLN A 99 -6.92 12.88 -3.57
N MET A 100 -6.44 11.64 -3.54
CA MET A 100 -6.04 10.97 -2.31
C MET A 100 -4.96 11.77 -1.56
N TYR A 101 -3.95 12.27 -2.27
CA TYR A 101 -2.91 13.12 -1.71
C TYR A 101 -3.47 14.42 -1.11
N MET A 102 -4.42 15.07 -1.78
CA MET A 102 -5.04 16.31 -1.31
C MET A 102 -5.91 16.13 -0.06
N TYR A 103 -6.42 14.91 0.17
CA TYR A 103 -7.17 14.58 1.39
C TYR A 103 -6.30 14.17 2.57
N ILE A 104 -4.97 14.10 2.41
CA ILE A 104 -4.07 13.90 3.55
C ILE A 104 -4.19 15.13 4.47
N PRO A 105 -4.67 14.96 5.71
CA PRO A 105 -4.93 16.08 6.61
C PRO A 105 -3.63 16.74 7.05
N TRP A 106 -3.56 18.07 6.87
CA TRP A 106 -2.50 18.88 7.41
C TRP A 106 -2.84 19.31 8.84
N MET A 107 -2.13 18.74 9.81
CA MET A 107 -2.36 19.02 11.25
C MET A 107 -2.09 20.48 11.66
N ASN A 108 -1.47 21.29 10.80
CA ASN A 108 -1.16 22.69 11.10
C ASN A 108 -2.42 23.53 11.30
N HIS A 109 -3.45 23.35 10.47
CA HIS A 109 -4.67 24.17 10.54
C HIS A 109 -5.39 23.98 11.88
N ILE A 110 -5.67 22.73 12.23
CA ILE A 110 -6.31 22.37 13.49
C ILE A 110 -5.44 22.71 14.70
N ALA A 111 -4.11 22.66 14.60
CA ALA A 111 -3.21 23.09 15.66
C ALA A 111 -3.32 24.60 15.94
N TYR A 112 -3.32 25.44 14.89
CA TYR A 112 -3.50 26.89 15.05
C TYR A 112 -4.89 27.24 15.59
N ALA A 113 -5.94 26.57 15.11
CA ALA A 113 -7.30 26.72 15.61
C ALA A 113 -7.40 26.31 17.10
N THR A 114 -6.80 25.17 17.46
CA THR A 114 -6.74 24.71 18.85
C THR A 114 -5.99 25.71 19.75
N MET A 115 -4.92 26.32 19.23
CA MET A 115 -4.14 27.32 19.94
C MET A 115 -4.92 28.61 20.19
N SER A 116 -5.74 29.06 19.24
CA SER A 116 -6.51 30.30 19.33
C SER A 116 -7.81 30.16 20.13
N TYR A 117 -8.54 29.05 19.95
CA TYR A 117 -9.85 28.84 20.56
C TYR A 117 -9.78 28.35 22.02
N VAL A 118 -8.76 27.57 22.38
CA VAL A 118 -8.58 27.04 23.75
C VAL A 118 -7.68 27.95 24.57
N ASN A 119 -8.17 29.15 24.90
CA ASN A 119 -7.49 30.10 25.79
C ASN A 119 -8.29 30.28 27.09
N CYS A 120 -7.90 29.52 28.10
CA CYS A 120 -8.46 29.58 29.45
C CYS A 120 -7.72 30.64 30.28
N ALA A 121 -8.31 31.08 31.39
CA ALA A 121 -7.63 31.95 32.36
C ALA A 121 -6.36 31.28 32.94
N ASP A 122 -6.44 29.99 33.25
CA ASP A 122 -5.28 29.19 33.64
C ASP A 122 -4.53 28.66 32.40
N LYS A 123 -3.29 29.12 32.25
CA LYS A 123 -2.39 28.72 31.16
C LYS A 123 -2.01 27.24 31.24
N ALA A 124 -1.93 26.65 32.43
CA ALA A 124 -1.59 25.25 32.62
C ALA A 124 -2.70 24.34 32.08
N VAL A 125 -3.94 24.57 32.51
CA VAL A 125 -5.12 23.82 32.05
C VAL A 125 -5.34 23.99 30.54
N SER A 126 -5.23 25.22 30.02
CA SER A 126 -5.30 25.47 28.57
C SER A 126 -4.24 24.68 27.79
N ARG A 127 -3.01 24.63 28.29
CA ARG A 127 -1.94 23.84 27.66
C ARG A 127 -2.26 22.35 27.67
N GLU A 128 -2.75 21.80 28.79
CA GLU A 128 -3.12 20.39 28.90
C GLU A 128 -4.24 19.99 27.93
N ILE A 129 -5.28 20.84 27.81
CA ILE A 129 -6.38 20.60 26.86
C ILE A 129 -5.85 20.61 25.42
N ARG A 130 -5.02 21.60 25.05
CA ARG A 130 -4.45 21.71 23.70
C ARG A 130 -3.57 20.50 23.34
N ILE A 131 -2.69 20.09 24.24
CA ILE A 131 -1.82 18.91 24.04
C ILE A 131 -2.66 17.63 23.94
N SER A 132 -3.62 17.45 24.84
CA SER A 132 -4.49 16.25 24.85
C SER A 132 -5.33 16.16 23.58
N LEU A 133 -5.84 17.29 23.10
CA LEU A 133 -6.62 17.35 21.88
C LEU A 133 -5.76 16.98 20.66
N MET A 134 -4.60 17.62 20.50
CA MET A 134 -3.69 17.31 19.40
C MET A 134 -3.19 15.87 19.45
N ARG A 135 -2.97 15.32 20.66
CA ARG A 135 -2.58 13.93 20.85
C ARG A 135 -3.68 12.96 20.38
N TYR A 136 -4.95 13.23 20.68
CA TYR A 136 -6.06 12.40 20.19
C TYR A 136 -6.21 12.45 18.66
N LEU A 137 -6.06 13.63 18.05
CA LEU A 137 -6.10 13.78 16.59
C LEU A 137 -4.95 13.04 15.91
N ASN A 138 -3.75 13.11 16.49
CA ASN A 138 -2.58 12.36 16.02
C ASN A 138 -2.74 10.85 16.19
N LEU A 139 -3.30 10.41 17.32
CA LEU A 139 -3.58 8.99 17.56
C LEU A 139 -4.57 8.45 16.53
N ALA A 140 -5.66 9.19 16.24
CA ALA A 140 -6.59 8.85 15.16
C ALA A 140 -5.89 8.74 13.80
N TRP A 141 -5.02 9.71 13.48
CA TRP A 141 -4.24 9.68 12.23
C TRP A 141 -3.36 8.44 12.12
N ILE A 142 -2.59 8.11 13.17
CA ILE A 142 -1.70 6.94 13.19
C ILE A 142 -2.51 5.65 13.04
N LEU A 143 -3.63 5.52 13.75
CA LEU A 143 -4.51 4.35 13.67
C LEU A 143 -5.08 4.15 12.26
N LEU A 144 -5.48 5.22 11.58
CA LEU A 144 -5.96 5.15 10.20
C LEU A 144 -4.82 4.80 9.24
N MET A 145 -3.71 5.52 9.31
CA MET A 145 -2.60 5.34 8.38
C MET A 145 -1.95 3.96 8.48
N ARG A 146 -1.98 3.33 9.65
CA ARG A 146 -1.56 1.93 9.83
C ARG A 146 -2.46 0.93 9.09
N ARG A 147 -3.72 1.27 8.81
CA ARG A 147 -4.62 0.43 8.01
C ARG A 147 -4.45 0.65 6.50
N ILE A 148 -3.99 1.85 6.10
CA ILE A 148 -3.87 2.25 4.70
C ILE A 148 -2.46 2.01 4.14
N SER A 149 -1.41 2.23 4.94
CA SER A 149 -0.02 2.20 4.49
C SER A 149 0.79 1.12 5.19
N ASP A 150 1.34 0.20 4.39
CA ASP A 150 2.22 -0.87 4.87
C ASP A 150 3.49 -0.32 5.53
N GLN A 151 4.04 0.80 5.04
CA GLN A 151 5.25 1.40 5.64
C GLN A 151 5.00 1.88 7.07
N ILE A 152 3.81 2.42 7.34
CA ILE A 152 3.42 2.88 8.67
C ILE A 152 3.04 1.69 9.54
N ALA A 153 2.39 0.67 8.97
CA ALA A 153 2.15 -0.59 9.67
C ALA A 153 3.44 -1.27 10.12
N ASP A 154 4.46 -1.32 9.25
CA ASP A 154 5.76 -1.90 9.54
C ASP A 154 6.58 -1.06 10.53
N ARG A 155 6.48 0.28 10.49
CA ARG A 155 7.11 1.17 11.48
C ARG A 155 6.64 0.88 12.91
N PHE A 156 5.37 0.50 13.07
CA PHE A 156 4.77 0.20 14.37
C PHE A 156 4.50 -1.30 14.58
N LYS A 157 5.14 -2.15 13.76
CA LYS A 157 5.08 -3.60 13.93
C LYS A 157 5.97 -3.96 15.11
N GLN A 158 5.50 -4.85 15.98
CA GLN A 158 6.30 -5.38 17.07
C GLN A 158 7.59 -5.94 16.47
N LEU A 159 8.72 -5.35 16.85
CA LEU A 159 9.94 -6.13 16.93
C LEU A 159 9.65 -7.08 18.10
N GLU A 160 9.54 -8.38 17.82
CA GLU A 160 9.54 -9.38 18.87
C GLU A 160 10.71 -9.03 19.78
N ASP A 161 10.42 -8.63 21.03
CA ASP A 161 11.42 -8.66 22.08
C ASP A 161 11.77 -10.15 22.15
N GLU A 162 12.90 -10.53 21.52
CA GLU A 162 13.50 -11.86 21.68
C GLU A 162 13.43 -12.15 23.18
N PRO A 163 12.73 -13.22 23.61
CA PRO A 163 12.67 -13.54 25.02
C PRO A 163 14.11 -13.64 25.49
N ALA A 164 14.49 -12.75 26.42
CA ALA A 164 15.74 -12.86 27.12
C ALA A 164 15.65 -14.13 27.96
N TRP A 165 16.03 -15.26 27.36
CA TRP A 165 16.19 -16.52 28.06
C TRP A 165 17.38 -16.34 29.01
N GLU A 166 17.10 -15.84 30.21
CA GLU A 166 17.95 -16.08 31.36
C GLU A 166 17.83 -17.56 31.72
N GLY A 167 18.92 -18.31 31.55
CA GLY A 167 19.12 -19.59 32.22
C GLY A 167 19.22 -20.82 31.33
N THR A 168 20.47 -21.29 31.21
CA THR A 168 20.94 -22.68 31.06
C THR A 168 20.86 -23.39 29.70
N ASP A 169 22.07 -23.70 29.23
CA ASP A 169 22.51 -24.84 28.43
C ASP A 169 22.21 -24.88 26.91
N GLY A 170 23.18 -24.38 26.15
CA GLY A 170 23.91 -25.26 25.26
C GLY A 170 23.29 -25.64 23.92
N PHE A 171 22.65 -24.71 23.19
CA PHE A 171 22.44 -24.89 21.74
C PHE A 171 22.43 -23.56 20.99
N CYS A 172 23.46 -23.26 20.19
CA CYS A 172 23.53 -22.02 19.41
C CYS A 172 22.51 -22.02 18.23
N PRO A 173 21.52 -21.11 18.19
CA PRO A 173 20.51 -21.06 17.12
C PRO A 173 20.97 -20.29 15.86
N SER A 174 22.28 -20.22 15.59
CA SER A 174 22.85 -19.38 14.51
C SER A 174 22.61 -19.93 13.09
N LYS A 175 22.12 -21.16 12.95
CA LYS A 175 21.79 -21.79 11.65
C LYS A 175 20.31 -21.64 11.28
N ILE A 176 19.40 -21.66 12.26
CA ILE A 176 17.94 -21.50 12.02
C ILE A 176 17.61 -20.03 11.68
N CYS A 177 18.24 -19.06 12.35
CA CYS A 177 18.08 -17.63 12.02
C CYS A 177 18.58 -17.28 10.61
N ARG A 178 19.66 -17.90 10.14
CA ARG A 178 20.14 -17.69 8.76
C ARG A 178 19.20 -18.28 7.72
N LEU A 179 18.61 -19.45 7.99
CA LEU A 179 17.63 -20.07 7.10
C LEU A 179 16.31 -19.28 7.05
N ARG A 180 15.86 -18.68 8.16
CA ARG A 180 14.66 -17.83 8.19
C ARG A 180 14.87 -16.47 7.52
N GLN A 181 16.05 -15.85 7.68
CA GLN A 181 16.43 -14.64 6.93
C GLN A 181 16.56 -14.90 5.43
N LEU A 182 17.06 -16.07 5.02
CA LEU A 182 17.12 -16.47 3.60
C LEU A 182 15.72 -16.77 3.02
N SER A 183 14.82 -17.36 3.82
CA SER A 183 13.39 -17.53 3.47
C SER A 183 12.66 -16.18 3.32
N ASN A 184 12.94 -15.20 4.18
CA ASN A 184 12.37 -13.85 4.01
C ASN A 184 13.00 -13.08 2.85
N ARG A 185 14.30 -13.29 2.55
CA ARG A 185 14.94 -12.72 1.34
C ARG A 185 14.43 -13.36 0.04
N SER A 186 14.01 -14.62 0.06
CA SER A 186 13.40 -15.29 -1.09
C SER A 186 11.94 -14.86 -1.30
N ARG A 187 11.24 -14.40 -0.25
CA ARG A 187 9.93 -13.74 -0.35
C ARG A 187 10.02 -12.34 -0.98
N VAL A 188 11.14 -11.63 -0.79
CA VAL A 188 11.47 -10.32 -1.40
C VAL A 188 11.83 -10.41 -2.90
N LYS A 189 12.16 -11.61 -3.42
CA LYS A 189 12.48 -11.84 -4.85
C LYS A 189 11.31 -12.34 -5.70
N ARG A 190 10.08 -12.38 -5.17
CA ARG A 190 8.90 -12.73 -5.97
C ARG A 190 8.29 -11.45 -6.53
N HIS A 191 8.13 -11.43 -7.86
CA HIS A 191 7.62 -10.29 -8.61
C HIS A 191 6.31 -9.79 -7.99
N PRO A 192 6.06 -8.47 -7.87
CA PRO A 192 4.86 -7.91 -7.21
C PRO A 192 3.51 -8.34 -7.83
N TRP A 193 3.55 -9.13 -8.90
CA TRP A 193 2.41 -9.55 -9.71
C TRP A 193 2.34 -11.07 -9.90
N SER A 194 2.93 -11.88 -9.02
CA SER A 194 2.72 -13.33 -9.10
C SER A 194 1.26 -13.66 -8.76
N ILE A 195 0.53 -14.19 -9.74
CA ILE A 195 -0.89 -14.62 -9.65
C ILE A 195 -1.15 -15.57 -8.47
N SER A 196 -0.13 -16.26 -7.95
CA SER A 196 -0.24 -17.08 -6.74
C SER A 196 -0.56 -16.28 -5.46
N GLN A 197 -0.40 -14.95 -5.43
CA GLN A 197 -0.92 -14.11 -4.35
C GLN A 197 -2.45 -13.96 -4.39
N PHE A 198 -3.08 -14.02 -5.57
CA PHE A 198 -4.53 -13.90 -5.69
C PHE A 198 -5.26 -15.14 -5.15
N GLN A 199 -4.67 -16.34 -5.27
CA GLN A 199 -5.27 -17.58 -4.75
C GLN A 199 -5.16 -17.71 -3.22
N ASN A 200 -4.02 -17.29 -2.63
CA ASN A 200 -3.85 -17.35 -1.17
C ASN A 200 -4.62 -16.24 -0.43
N ASN A 201 -4.86 -15.09 -1.06
CA ASN A 201 -5.70 -14.02 -0.45
C ASN A 201 -7.21 -14.25 -0.67
N GLN A 202 -7.62 -15.13 -1.59
CA GLN A 202 -9.04 -15.48 -1.72
C GLN A 202 -9.54 -16.39 -0.59
N HIS A 203 -8.66 -17.17 0.05
CA HIS A 203 -9.02 -18.03 1.18
C HIS A 203 -8.83 -17.39 2.56
N SER A 204 -8.33 -16.16 2.65
CA SER A 204 -8.23 -15.41 3.92
C SER A 204 -9.24 -14.26 4.04
N VAL A 205 -10.18 -14.12 3.10
CA VAL A 205 -11.25 -13.12 3.18
C VAL A 205 -12.60 -13.81 3.10
N ASN A 206 -12.96 -14.52 4.18
CA ASN A 206 -14.36 -14.55 4.55
C ASN A 206 -14.73 -13.12 4.95
N ARG A 207 -15.60 -12.51 4.12
CA ARG A 207 -16.18 -11.17 4.24
C ARG A 207 -16.25 -10.67 5.69
N THR A 208 -15.74 -9.47 5.94
CA THR A 208 -15.98 -8.71 7.16
C THR A 208 -17.49 -8.57 7.42
N PRO A 209 -18.01 -8.88 8.62
CA PRO A 209 -19.33 -8.42 9.01
C PRO A 209 -19.34 -6.89 9.04
N ARG A 210 -20.33 -6.28 8.37
CA ARG A 210 -20.62 -4.85 8.48
C ARG A 210 -20.98 -4.53 9.94
N THR A 211 -20.61 -3.34 10.40
CA THR A 211 -20.93 -2.81 11.74
C THR A 211 -22.42 -2.95 12.07
N PRO A 212 -22.83 -3.12 13.35
CA PRO A 212 -24.21 -3.50 13.72
C PRO A 212 -25.33 -2.48 13.49
N PHE A 213 -25.15 -1.44 12.68
CA PHE A 213 -26.11 -0.33 12.53
C PHE A 213 -26.84 -0.26 11.18
N ASP A 214 -26.67 -1.23 10.28
CA ASP A 214 -27.54 -1.37 9.10
C ASP A 214 -28.65 -2.39 9.40
N GLY A 215 -29.88 -1.89 9.57
CA GLY A 215 -31.07 -2.72 9.77
C GLY A 215 -31.37 -3.60 8.56
N GLY A 216 -31.60 -4.89 8.80
CA GLY A 216 -32.09 -5.85 7.82
C GLY A 216 -32.07 -7.28 8.34
N LEU A 217 -33.24 -7.88 8.55
CA LEU A 217 -33.40 -9.28 8.95
C LEU A 217 -32.74 -10.24 7.94
N THR A 218 -32.12 -11.32 8.45
CA THR A 218 -32.38 -12.75 8.14
C THR A 218 -31.12 -13.65 8.14
N SER A 219 -31.20 -14.68 8.99
CA SER A 219 -30.87 -16.10 8.80
C SER A 219 -29.68 -16.53 7.91
N ALA A 220 -28.67 -17.17 8.52
CA ALA A 220 -28.13 -18.46 8.08
C ALA A 220 -27.06 -18.97 9.08
N TYR A 221 -27.49 -19.78 10.04
CA TYR A 221 -26.64 -20.63 10.87
C TYR A 221 -26.12 -21.78 9.99
N ARG A 222 -24.82 -22.06 9.98
CA ARG A 222 -24.31 -23.36 9.49
C ARG A 222 -23.20 -23.87 10.40
N GLN A 223 -23.58 -24.87 11.19
CA GLN A 223 -22.71 -25.75 11.96
C GLN A 223 -21.68 -26.45 11.07
N THR A 224 -20.47 -26.60 11.59
CA THR A 224 -19.59 -27.75 11.32
C THR A 224 -18.74 -27.97 12.58
N MET A 225 -19.27 -28.74 13.53
CA MET A 225 -18.46 -29.42 14.54
C MET A 225 -18.08 -30.79 13.98
N MET A 226 -16.80 -31.14 14.09
CA MET A 226 -16.21 -32.43 13.68
C MET A 226 -16.48 -33.49 14.75
N ALA A 227 -16.77 -34.72 14.33
CA ALA A 227 -16.83 -35.90 15.21
C ALA A 227 -15.48 -36.63 15.22
N ASP A 228 -15.17 -37.20 16.38
CA ASP A 228 -13.91 -37.83 16.81
C ASP A 228 -13.98 -39.36 16.63
N GLU A 229 -12.87 -40.00 16.22
CA GLU A 229 -12.55 -41.41 16.50
C GLU A 229 -11.01 -41.59 16.57
N SER A 230 -10.50 -42.03 17.74
CA SER A 230 -9.08 -42.28 18.07
C SER A 230 -8.61 -43.71 17.66
N PRO A 231 -7.30 -44.13 17.72
CA PRO A 231 -6.58 -44.36 19.00
C PRO A 231 -5.04 -44.11 19.02
N GLY A 232 -4.57 -43.53 20.14
CA GLY A 232 -3.39 -43.99 20.91
C GLY A 232 -1.96 -43.67 20.40
N LEU A 233 -1.34 -42.63 20.95
CA LEU A 233 0.12 -42.62 21.15
C LEU A 233 0.50 -41.88 22.44
N ALA A 234 1.54 -42.41 23.10
CA ALA A 234 1.87 -42.21 24.50
C ALA A 234 2.14 -40.76 24.94
N LEU A 235 1.65 -40.49 26.14
CA LEU A 235 1.77 -39.29 26.96
C LEU A 235 3.25 -38.93 27.21
N HIS A 236 3.72 -37.82 26.64
CA HIS A 236 4.87 -37.10 27.20
C HIS A 236 4.30 -36.01 28.11
N ASP A 237 4.79 -36.00 29.35
CA ASP A 237 4.44 -35.11 30.45
C ASP A 237 4.56 -33.64 30.04
N VAL A 238 3.46 -33.08 29.53
CA VAL A 238 3.30 -31.65 29.29
C VAL A 238 2.53 -31.16 30.50
N GLY A 239 3.22 -30.42 31.36
CA GLY A 239 2.67 -29.85 32.57
C GLY A 239 1.30 -29.24 32.31
N GLU A 240 0.35 -29.62 33.18
CA GLU A 240 -0.92 -28.96 33.46
C GLU A 240 -1.30 -27.88 32.44
N MET A 241 -1.80 -28.32 31.27
CA MET A 241 -2.47 -27.40 30.35
C MET A 241 -3.74 -26.96 31.06
N ASP A 242 -3.71 -25.74 31.61
CA ASP A 242 -4.80 -25.09 32.32
C ASP A 242 -6.03 -24.97 31.39
N MET A 243 -6.79 -26.05 31.26
CA MET A 243 -7.94 -26.16 30.36
C MET A 243 -9.06 -25.18 30.75
N PHE A 244 -9.05 -24.72 32.00
CA PHE A 244 -9.98 -23.72 32.52
C PHE A 244 -9.70 -22.28 32.04
N LEU A 245 -8.50 -22.00 31.53
CA LEU A 245 -8.16 -20.70 30.93
C LEU A 245 -8.23 -20.71 29.39
N ALA A 246 -8.74 -21.77 28.76
CA ALA A 246 -8.91 -21.83 27.31
C ALA A 246 -9.84 -20.73 26.75
N PHE A 247 -10.73 -20.19 27.61
CA PHE A 247 -11.60 -19.06 27.29
C PHE A 247 -11.04 -17.70 27.71
N GLU A 248 -9.94 -17.69 28.48
CA GLU A 248 -9.22 -16.51 28.98
C GLU A 248 -7.76 -16.51 28.51
N GLY A 249 -7.46 -17.20 27.41
CA GLY A 249 -6.12 -17.15 26.82
C GLY A 249 -5.77 -15.70 26.50
N GLU A 250 -4.65 -15.21 27.04
CA GLU A 250 -4.10 -13.93 26.60
C GLU A 250 -3.98 -14.00 25.09
N ASP A 251 -4.65 -13.10 24.36
CA ASP A 251 -4.47 -12.95 22.93
C ASP A 251 -2.95 -12.98 22.67
N GLU A 252 -2.48 -13.97 21.90
CA GLU A 252 -1.09 -14.15 21.47
C GLU A 252 -0.50 -12.82 20.94
N TRP A 253 -1.40 -11.93 20.50
CA TRP A 253 -1.17 -10.52 20.20
C TRP A 253 -2.08 -9.56 21.00
N SER A 254 -1.75 -9.27 22.26
CA SER A 254 -2.52 -8.30 23.04
C SER A 254 -2.51 -6.90 22.41
N ILE A 255 -3.70 -6.33 22.21
CA ILE A 255 -3.90 -4.93 21.74
C ILE A 255 -3.09 -3.93 22.56
N ARG A 256 -2.90 -4.21 23.85
CA ARG A 256 -2.06 -3.47 24.77
C ARG A 256 -0.64 -3.31 24.25
N LYS A 257 0.03 -4.43 23.93
CA LYS A 257 1.41 -4.41 23.44
C LYS A 257 1.50 -3.58 22.16
N THR A 258 0.52 -3.72 21.26
CA THR A 258 0.45 -2.95 20.02
C THR A 258 0.36 -1.44 20.25
N LEU A 259 -0.49 -1.02 21.20
CA LEU A 259 -0.66 0.40 21.53
C LEU A 259 0.55 0.94 22.29
N GLN A 260 1.20 0.11 23.10
CA GLN A 260 2.44 0.47 23.81
C GLN A 260 3.61 0.70 22.84
N GLU A 261 3.68 -0.03 21.72
CA GLU A 261 4.69 0.20 20.67
C GLU A 261 4.63 1.63 20.12
N PHE A 262 3.45 2.24 20.03
CA PHE A 262 3.34 3.63 19.55
C PHE A 262 4.10 4.61 20.47
N ASN A 263 4.21 4.31 21.76
CA ASN A 263 4.95 5.13 22.71
C ASN A 263 6.47 4.90 22.63
N LYS A 264 6.94 3.81 21.99
CA LYS A 264 8.38 3.53 21.85
C LYS A 264 9.05 4.37 20.75
N ASP A 265 8.28 4.90 19.79
CA ASP A 265 8.81 5.67 18.67
C ASP A 265 9.50 7.00 19.09
N PRO A 266 10.72 7.30 18.61
CA PRO A 266 11.51 8.44 19.07
C PRO A 266 10.86 9.79 18.74
N LYS A 267 10.25 9.94 17.56
CA LYS A 267 9.62 11.21 17.15
C LYS A 267 8.37 11.51 17.97
N ILE A 268 7.61 10.46 18.30
CA ILE A 268 6.45 10.57 19.18
C ILE A 268 6.88 11.00 20.59
N ARG A 269 7.96 10.41 21.12
CA ARG A 269 8.51 10.76 22.43
C ARG A 269 9.01 12.20 22.51
N GLU A 270 9.66 12.70 21.47
CA GLU A 270 10.13 14.09 21.39
C GLU A 270 8.97 15.10 21.39
N THR A 271 7.85 14.76 20.73
CA THR A 271 6.75 15.72 20.50
C THR A 271 5.71 15.70 21.62
N PHE A 272 5.31 14.51 22.06
CA PHE A 272 4.21 14.33 23.02
C PHE A 272 4.65 13.61 24.31
N GLY A 273 5.85 13.04 24.36
CA GLY A 273 6.28 12.12 25.42
C GLY A 273 5.62 10.75 25.29
N LYS A 274 4.30 10.69 25.41
CA LYS A 274 3.46 9.50 25.21
C LYS A 274 2.25 9.87 24.34
N ILE A 275 2.00 9.14 23.26
CA ILE A 275 0.84 9.36 22.38
C ILE A 275 -0.43 8.76 22.97
N ILE A 276 -0.33 7.63 23.67
CA ILE A 276 -1.47 6.96 24.28
C ILE A 276 -1.19 6.67 25.75
N THR A 277 -2.16 6.99 26.61
CA THR A 277 -2.05 6.81 28.06
C THR A 277 -2.55 5.42 28.49
N GLU A 278 -2.16 4.98 29.68
CA GLU A 278 -2.56 3.69 30.23
C GLU A 278 -4.09 3.60 30.41
N SER A 279 -4.75 4.69 30.80
CA SER A 279 -6.21 4.75 30.89
C SER A 279 -6.90 4.59 29.53
N GLU A 280 -6.30 5.10 28.46
CA GLU A 280 -6.84 4.97 27.10
C GLU A 280 -6.59 3.57 26.52
N ILE A 281 -5.45 2.97 26.82
CA ILE A 281 -5.18 1.57 26.49
C ILE A 281 -6.25 0.67 27.12
N LYS A 282 -6.53 0.86 28.42
CA LYS A 282 -7.61 0.13 29.12
C LYS A 282 -8.98 0.35 28.47
N ALA A 283 -9.26 1.55 27.98
CA ALA A 283 -10.50 1.81 27.26
C ALA A 283 -10.58 1.02 25.94
N PHE A 284 -9.48 0.94 25.18
CA PHE A 284 -9.40 0.09 23.98
C PHE A 284 -9.49 -1.41 24.32
N GLU A 285 -8.91 -1.86 25.43
CA GLU A 285 -9.05 -3.24 25.89
C GLU A 285 -10.49 -3.59 26.25
N ALA A 286 -11.19 -2.69 26.94
CA ALA A 286 -12.60 -2.90 27.28
C ALA A 286 -13.46 -3.03 26.00
N ILE A 287 -13.19 -2.22 24.98
CA ILE A 287 -13.86 -2.32 23.67
C ILE A 287 -13.48 -3.64 22.99
N ALA A 288 -12.21 -4.02 23.02
CA ALA A 288 -11.72 -5.27 22.45
C ALA A 288 -12.38 -6.50 23.07
N GLN A 289 -12.48 -6.55 24.40
CA GLN A 289 -13.14 -7.61 25.15
C GLN A 289 -14.62 -7.70 24.79
N TYR A 290 -15.31 -6.57 24.70
CA TYR A 290 -16.71 -6.53 24.30
C TYR A 290 -16.89 -7.05 22.86
N TYR A 291 -16.05 -6.59 21.94
CA TYR A 291 -16.08 -7.02 20.55
C TYR A 291 -15.84 -8.54 20.43
N PHE A 292 -14.82 -9.07 21.10
CA PHE A 292 -14.49 -10.48 21.08
C PHE A 292 -15.63 -11.35 21.62
N LYS A 293 -16.29 -10.93 22.71
CA LYS A 293 -17.46 -11.64 23.24
C LYS A 293 -18.59 -11.79 22.22
N GLN A 294 -18.76 -10.80 21.34
CA GLN A 294 -19.84 -10.79 20.34
C GLN A 294 -19.46 -11.50 19.05
N THR A 295 -18.29 -11.21 18.51
CA THR A 295 -17.90 -11.65 17.16
C THR A 295 -17.01 -12.88 17.17
N ARG A 296 -16.39 -13.20 18.32
CA ARG A 296 -15.30 -14.18 18.45
C ARG A 296 -14.14 -13.89 17.48
N GLN A 297 -13.96 -12.63 17.10
CA GLN A 297 -12.92 -12.16 16.20
C GLN A 297 -12.01 -11.15 16.90
N ARG A 298 -10.78 -11.07 16.39
CA ARG A 298 -9.78 -10.10 16.85
C ARG A 298 -10.27 -8.68 16.60
N TYR A 299 -10.12 -7.84 17.62
CA TYR A 299 -10.43 -6.41 17.53
C TYR A 299 -9.28 -5.61 16.91
N LEU A 300 -9.62 -4.68 16.01
CA LEU A 300 -8.71 -3.72 15.40
C LEU A 300 -9.08 -2.32 15.94
N PRO A 301 -8.14 -1.58 16.55
CA PRO A 301 -8.47 -0.28 17.14
C PRO A 301 -8.99 0.69 16.08
N GLU A 302 -10.21 1.21 16.25
CA GLU A 302 -10.78 2.15 15.29
C GLU A 302 -10.24 3.56 15.49
N TYR A 303 -9.91 4.20 14.37
CA TYR A 303 -9.38 5.57 14.36
C TYR A 303 -10.38 6.64 14.84
N TRP A 304 -11.69 6.34 14.81
CA TRP A 304 -12.73 7.28 15.23
C TRP A 304 -12.88 7.37 16.76
N VAL A 305 -12.37 6.38 17.52
CA VAL A 305 -12.47 6.38 18.99
C VAL A 305 -11.71 7.56 19.62
N PRO A 306 -10.44 7.85 19.25
CA PRO A 306 -9.77 9.07 19.72
C PRO A 306 -10.42 10.37 19.25
N LEU A 307 -11.04 10.39 18.06
CA LEU A 307 -11.81 11.57 17.62
C LEU A 307 -13.00 11.83 18.53
N GLN A 308 -13.70 10.78 18.96
CA GLN A 308 -14.79 10.90 19.92
C GLN A 308 -14.30 11.40 21.28
N TRP A 309 -13.11 10.98 21.72
CA TRP A 309 -12.48 11.51 22.93
C TRP A 309 -12.10 13.00 22.78
N ALA A 310 -11.64 13.42 21.61
CA ALA A 310 -11.39 14.82 21.30
C ALA A 310 -12.66 15.68 21.41
N VAL A 311 -13.77 15.23 20.81
CA VAL A 311 -15.07 15.90 20.93
C VAL A 311 -15.52 15.99 22.39
N ARG A 312 -15.44 14.88 23.14
CA ARG A 312 -15.81 14.84 24.57
C ARG A 312 -14.92 15.74 25.43
N LEU A 313 -13.63 15.83 25.12
CA LEU A 313 -12.70 16.72 25.81
C LEU A 313 -13.11 18.20 25.63
N VAL A 314 -13.45 18.60 24.40
CA VAL A 314 -13.92 19.96 24.10
C VAL A 314 -15.27 20.24 24.78
N GLN A 315 -16.21 19.30 24.77
CA GLN A 315 -17.47 19.41 25.51
C GLN A 315 -17.24 19.63 27.01
N LYS A 316 -16.40 18.79 27.62
CA LYS A 316 -16.07 18.88 29.04
C LYS A 316 -15.38 20.19 29.39
N ALA A 317 -14.44 20.64 28.55
CA ALA A 317 -13.77 21.93 28.72
C ALA A 317 -14.77 23.11 28.63
N GLY A 318 -15.76 23.02 27.74
CA GLY A 318 -16.85 23.98 27.66
C GLY A 318 -17.73 24.02 28.92
N LEU A 319 -18.12 22.84 29.43
CA LEU A 319 -18.94 22.73 30.64
C LEU A 319 -18.24 23.26 31.90
N HIS A 320 -16.92 23.09 32.00
CA HIS A 320 -16.13 23.63 33.10
C HIS A 320 -15.85 25.14 32.99
N GLY A 321 -16.35 25.82 31.95
CA GLY A 321 -16.08 27.24 31.72
C GLY A 321 -14.64 27.54 31.30
N ASN A 322 -13.87 26.53 30.89
CA ASN A 322 -12.50 26.71 30.42
C ASN A 322 -12.47 27.36 29.03
N LEU A 323 -13.54 27.25 28.24
CA LEU A 323 -13.73 28.02 27.01
C LEU A 323 -14.66 29.22 27.28
N PRO A 324 -14.19 30.47 27.09
CA PRO A 324 -14.93 31.66 27.50
C PRO A 324 -16.15 31.97 26.61
N ASP A 325 -16.13 31.59 25.33
CA ASP A 325 -17.25 31.82 24.40
C ASP A 325 -17.79 30.47 23.86
N PRO A 326 -19.09 30.16 24.05
CA PRO A 326 -19.72 28.97 23.48
C PRO A 326 -19.56 28.82 21.96
N ARG A 327 -19.38 29.92 21.22
CA ARG A 327 -19.14 29.88 19.77
C ARG A 327 -17.80 29.20 19.43
N MET A 328 -16.79 29.33 20.30
CA MET A 328 -15.49 28.68 20.11
C MET A 328 -15.59 27.16 20.18
N ILE A 329 -16.51 26.63 21.00
CA ILE A 329 -16.81 25.20 21.06
C ILE A 329 -17.36 24.73 19.70
N GLY A 330 -18.27 25.51 19.11
CA GLY A 330 -18.81 25.22 17.77
C GLY A 330 -17.75 25.21 16.68
N TYR A 331 -16.83 26.19 16.67
CA TYR A 331 -15.71 26.22 15.74
C TYR A 331 -14.76 25.03 15.95
N MET A 332 -14.45 24.68 17.20
CA MET A 332 -13.64 23.49 17.51
C MET A 332 -14.28 22.19 17.00
N PHE A 333 -15.60 22.02 17.14
CA PHE A 333 -16.28 20.85 16.57
C PHE A 333 -16.25 20.84 15.05
N LYS A 334 -16.36 21.99 14.40
CA LYS A 334 -16.21 22.10 12.96
C LYS A 334 -14.82 21.63 12.52
N GLU A 335 -13.75 22.12 13.16
CA GLU A 335 -12.38 21.71 12.84
C GLU A 335 -12.15 20.21 13.02
N ILE A 336 -12.63 19.63 14.13
CA ILE A 336 -12.54 18.17 14.37
C ILE A 336 -13.39 17.40 13.33
N GLY A 337 -14.54 17.94 12.94
CA GLY A 337 -15.42 17.38 11.92
C GLY A 337 -14.77 17.38 10.53
N ASP A 338 -14.14 18.48 10.13
CA ASP A 338 -13.42 18.62 8.88
C ASP A 338 -12.21 17.67 8.83
N PHE A 339 -11.47 17.54 9.93
CA PHE A 339 -10.40 16.54 10.07
C PHE A 339 -10.94 15.11 9.94
N ARG A 340 -12.05 14.78 10.62
CA ARG A 340 -12.72 13.47 10.49
C ARG A 340 -13.15 13.19 9.05
N HIS A 341 -13.67 14.21 8.35
CA HIS A 341 -14.08 14.08 6.95
C HIS A 341 -12.89 13.75 6.05
N GLN A 342 -11.75 14.43 6.21
CA GLN A 342 -10.51 14.11 5.50
C GLN A 342 -10.06 12.65 5.74
N LEU A 343 -10.08 12.20 7.00
CA LEU A 343 -9.76 10.81 7.37
C LEU A 343 -10.71 9.79 6.72
N GLN A 344 -12.01 10.04 6.80
CA GLN A 344 -13.03 9.15 6.23
C GLN A 344 -12.89 9.08 4.71
N THR A 345 -12.71 10.21 4.05
CA THR A 345 -12.51 10.26 2.60
C THR A 345 -11.25 9.49 2.19
N LEU A 346 -10.17 9.61 2.94
CA LEU A 346 -8.94 8.82 2.72
C LEU A 346 -9.19 7.31 2.84
N GLU A 347 -9.96 6.87 3.84
CA GLU A 347 -10.36 5.46 4.00
C GLU A 347 -11.23 4.98 2.83
N VAL A 348 -12.16 5.80 2.36
CA VAL A 348 -13.02 5.48 1.21
C VAL A 348 -12.19 5.34 -0.06
N TYR A 349 -11.24 6.25 -0.31
CA TYR A 349 -10.32 6.11 -1.44
C TYR A 349 -9.47 4.84 -1.29
N SER A 350 -8.93 4.54 -0.11
CA SER A 350 -8.14 3.32 0.09
C SER A 350 -8.96 2.04 -0.09
N SER A 351 -10.22 2.01 0.36
CA SER A 351 -11.08 0.81 0.30
C SER A 351 -11.67 0.55 -1.08
N ILE A 352 -11.99 1.59 -1.84
CA ILE A 352 -12.52 1.44 -3.20
C ILE A 352 -11.35 1.36 -4.16
N MET A 353 -10.87 0.17 -4.49
CA MET A 353 -9.87 0.02 -5.56
C MET A 353 -10.47 0.41 -6.92
N MET A 354 -9.63 0.86 -7.85
CA MET A 354 -10.10 1.06 -9.23
C MET A 354 -10.64 -0.27 -9.77
N PRO A 355 -11.78 -0.29 -10.47
CA PRO A 355 -12.38 -1.53 -10.92
C PRO A 355 -11.38 -2.33 -11.75
N LEU A 356 -11.23 -3.60 -11.38
CA LEU A 356 -10.21 -4.49 -11.95
C LEU A 356 -10.28 -4.52 -13.48
N VAL A 357 -11.49 -4.46 -14.04
CA VAL A 357 -11.75 -4.44 -15.48
C VAL A 357 -11.02 -3.29 -16.19
N TYR A 358 -10.95 -2.10 -15.60
CA TYR A 358 -10.23 -0.97 -16.22
C TYR A 358 -8.74 -1.28 -16.36
N THR A 359 -8.12 -1.83 -15.32
CA THR A 359 -6.71 -2.22 -15.37
C THR A 359 -6.48 -3.36 -16.35
N GLN A 360 -7.38 -4.35 -16.38
CA GLN A 360 -7.29 -5.52 -17.25
C GLN A 360 -7.39 -5.15 -18.74
N VAL A 361 -8.37 -4.33 -19.12
CA VAL A 361 -8.56 -3.92 -20.52
C VAL A 361 -7.31 -3.21 -21.05
N VAL A 362 -6.72 -2.31 -20.26
CA VAL A 362 -5.53 -1.56 -20.66
C VAL A 362 -4.30 -2.47 -20.76
N ILE A 363 -4.13 -3.39 -19.80
CA ILE A 363 -3.08 -4.41 -19.85
C ILE A 363 -3.25 -5.27 -21.10
N ILE A 364 -4.43 -5.83 -21.34
CA ILE A 364 -4.68 -6.67 -22.52
C ILE A 364 -4.40 -5.90 -23.81
N ALA A 365 -4.82 -4.64 -23.92
CA ALA A 365 -4.57 -3.83 -25.10
C ALA A 365 -3.06 -3.59 -25.33
N VAL A 366 -2.31 -3.21 -24.28
CA VAL A 366 -0.88 -2.95 -24.37
C VAL A 366 -0.09 -4.23 -24.66
N TYR A 367 -0.39 -5.34 -23.98
CA TYR A 367 0.30 -6.61 -24.20
C TYR A 367 -0.04 -7.24 -25.55
N SER A 368 -1.29 -7.12 -26.02
CA SER A 368 -1.68 -7.58 -27.37
C SER A 368 -0.95 -6.78 -28.45
N TYR A 369 -0.82 -5.46 -28.27
CA TYR A 369 -0.03 -4.61 -29.16
C TYR A 369 1.43 -5.05 -29.19
N PHE A 370 2.06 -5.31 -28.04
CA PHE A 370 3.43 -5.79 -28.01
C PHE A 370 3.60 -7.21 -28.57
N GLY A 371 2.61 -8.08 -28.39
CA GLY A 371 2.60 -9.41 -29.02
C GLY A 371 2.65 -9.31 -30.55
N CYS A 372 1.83 -8.43 -31.13
CA CYS A 372 1.85 -8.15 -32.56
C CYS A 372 3.16 -7.46 -32.97
N GLU A 373 3.66 -6.52 -32.15
CA GLU A 373 4.88 -5.78 -32.45
C GLU A 373 6.13 -6.67 -32.47
N ILE A 374 6.24 -7.64 -31.57
CA ILE A 374 7.38 -8.58 -31.56
C ILE A 374 7.45 -9.35 -32.88
N LEU A 375 6.31 -9.70 -33.47
CA LEU A 375 6.23 -10.38 -34.75
C LEU A 375 6.43 -9.41 -35.92
N ALA A 376 5.75 -8.25 -35.91
CA ALA A 376 5.83 -7.25 -36.96
C ALA A 376 7.24 -6.63 -37.12
N SER A 377 7.98 -6.50 -36.02
CA SER A 377 9.34 -5.91 -36.02
C SER A 377 10.46 -6.90 -36.40
N GLN A 378 10.12 -8.12 -36.83
CA GLN A 378 11.10 -9.10 -37.29
C GLN A 378 11.67 -8.65 -38.63
N PHE A 379 13.01 -8.58 -38.70
CA PHE A 379 13.69 -8.30 -39.97
C PHE A 379 13.59 -9.53 -40.88
N LEU A 380 12.75 -9.40 -41.91
CA LEU A 380 12.58 -10.41 -42.95
C LEU A 380 13.73 -10.37 -43.95
N GLU A 381 14.17 -11.54 -44.44
CA GLU A 381 15.12 -11.63 -45.54
C GLU A 381 14.43 -11.15 -46.83
N MET A 382 14.59 -9.88 -47.18
CA MET A 382 14.13 -9.39 -48.48
C MET A 382 14.94 -10.07 -49.59
N PRO A 383 14.34 -10.56 -50.69
CA PRO A 383 15.10 -11.00 -51.84
C PRO A 383 15.90 -9.79 -52.36
N LYS A 384 17.24 -9.92 -52.39
CA LYS A 384 18.16 -8.85 -52.82
C LYS A 384 17.78 -8.36 -54.22
N VAL A 385 17.05 -7.26 -54.32
CA VAL A 385 16.97 -6.48 -55.55
C VAL A 385 18.33 -5.79 -55.71
N LYS A 386 19.00 -6.04 -56.85
CA LYS A 386 20.32 -5.45 -57.14
C LYS A 386 20.23 -3.92 -57.07
N GLY A 387 20.78 -3.30 -56.02
CA GLY A 387 21.02 -1.85 -55.97
C GLY A 387 20.65 -1.13 -54.67
N GLU A 388 19.84 -1.72 -53.78
CA GLU A 388 19.49 -1.08 -52.51
C GLU A 388 20.25 -1.70 -51.33
N ALA A 389 20.94 -0.87 -50.55
CA ALA A 389 21.60 -1.29 -49.33
C ALA A 389 20.54 -1.60 -48.28
N VAL A 390 20.14 -2.87 -48.17
CA VAL A 390 19.26 -3.35 -47.10
C VAL A 390 20.05 -3.32 -45.80
N VAL A 391 19.74 -2.37 -44.92
CA VAL A 391 20.39 -2.24 -43.61
C VAL A 391 19.66 -3.15 -42.62
N ASP A 392 20.17 -4.37 -42.44
CA ASP A 392 19.73 -5.26 -41.37
C ASP A 392 20.28 -4.75 -40.02
N PHE A 393 19.47 -3.98 -39.30
CA PHE A 393 19.79 -3.66 -37.91
C PHE A 393 19.54 -4.90 -37.04
N PHE A 394 20.60 -5.52 -36.52
CA PHE A 394 20.48 -6.67 -35.60
C PHE A 394 19.78 -6.31 -34.26
N ILE A 395 19.67 -5.02 -33.95
CA ILE A 395 19.03 -4.50 -32.74
C ILE A 395 17.84 -3.62 -33.17
N PRO A 396 16.60 -3.94 -32.74
CA PRO A 396 15.41 -3.14 -33.08
C PRO A 396 15.33 -1.90 -32.18
N VAL A 397 16.23 -0.93 -32.40
CA VAL A 397 16.39 0.26 -31.54
C VAL A 397 15.09 1.06 -31.38
N PHE A 398 14.34 1.28 -32.47
CA PHE A 398 13.07 2.02 -32.40
C PHE A 398 11.98 1.26 -31.64
N SER A 399 11.89 -0.06 -31.80
CA SER A 399 10.95 -0.88 -31.04
C SER A 399 11.29 -0.89 -29.54
N ILE A 400 12.57 -0.85 -29.17
CA ILE A 400 13.01 -0.69 -27.77
C ILE A 400 12.55 0.65 -27.21
N PHE A 401 12.69 1.75 -27.97
CA PHE A 401 12.21 3.07 -27.52
C PHE A 401 10.68 3.10 -27.37
N TYR A 402 9.95 2.56 -28.34
CA TYR A 402 8.49 2.42 -28.26
C TYR A 402 8.06 1.58 -27.06
N PHE A 403 8.77 0.48 -26.79
CA PHE A 403 8.55 -0.35 -25.63
C PHE A 403 8.74 0.42 -24.33
N LEU A 404 9.87 1.11 -24.17
CA LEU A 404 10.16 1.93 -23.01
C LEU A 404 9.09 3.01 -22.78
N PHE A 405 8.60 3.65 -23.85
CA PHE A 405 7.56 4.66 -23.75
C PHE A 405 6.22 4.09 -23.30
N LEU A 406 5.67 3.10 -24.00
CA LEU A 406 4.35 2.55 -23.71
C LEU A 406 4.32 1.71 -22.42
N MET A 407 5.32 0.85 -22.18
CA MET A 407 5.41 0.11 -20.92
C MET A 407 5.72 1.04 -19.76
N GLY A 408 6.58 2.03 -19.97
CA GLY A 408 6.86 3.05 -18.97
C GLY A 408 5.59 3.80 -18.57
N TRP A 409 4.81 4.23 -19.55
CA TRP A 409 3.56 4.94 -19.34
C TRP A 409 2.48 4.06 -18.67
N LEU A 410 2.37 2.78 -19.04
CA LEU A 410 1.54 1.79 -18.34
C LEU A 410 1.95 1.61 -16.88
N LYS A 411 3.25 1.48 -16.61
CA LYS A 411 3.75 1.29 -15.25
C LYS A 411 3.52 2.53 -14.39
N VAL A 412 3.59 3.74 -14.95
CA VAL A 412 3.18 4.98 -14.28
C VAL A 412 1.71 4.95 -13.88
N GLY A 413 0.84 4.34 -14.69
CA GLY A 413 -0.56 4.13 -14.34
C GLY A 413 -0.80 3.01 -13.35
N ILE A 414 0.11 2.04 -13.19
CA ILE A 414 -0.08 0.89 -12.29
C ILE A 414 0.51 1.14 -10.90
N VAL A 415 1.65 1.82 -10.79
CA VAL A 415 2.32 2.07 -9.50
C VAL A 415 1.44 2.82 -8.47
N PRO A 416 0.68 3.87 -8.83
CA PRO A 416 -0.13 4.62 -7.88
C PRO A 416 -1.47 3.94 -7.53
N THR A 417 -1.78 2.78 -8.14
CA THR A 417 -3.07 2.09 -7.91
C THR A 417 -3.15 1.43 -6.54
N VAL A 418 -2.00 1.18 -5.91
CA VAL A 418 -1.86 0.71 -4.53
C VAL A 418 -0.90 1.69 -3.83
N PRO A 419 -1.44 2.67 -3.07
CA PRO A 419 -0.66 3.74 -2.44
C PRO A 419 0.25 3.27 -1.30
#